data_AF-A0A954TUM9-F1
#
_entry.id   AF-A0A954TUM9-F1
#
_cell.length_a   1.000
_cell.length_b   1.000
_cell.length_c   1.000
_cell.angle_alpha   90.00
_cell.angle_beta   90.00
_cell.angle_gamma   90.00
#
_symmetry.space_group_name_H-M   'P 1'
#
loop_
_entity.id
_entity.type
_entity.pdbx_description
1 polymer ?
#
loop_
_entity_poly.entity_id
_entity_poly.type
_entity_poly.pdbx_seq_one_letter_code
_entity_poly.pdbx_strand_id
1 'polypeptide(L)'
;MTAKAATFRLTAKQRGFTLAELVIAVATSSLLVAGMTSAIFLAVRSADTNSGTALAIQGSMVLEDIAAELRDAVYFKQRTATSVMFTVPDRDGDGDVETIRYSWTGTAGASLLREYNGGSAIPTVDDVHGFQLAYTIDTNATANKILFVVPNESSLDADDSAKQTSFQSWGYSVQPVTAARTNAQIDALAAAADAIYISENIVASDLNTKLNDAKAGIVNEVGALHDDLELASSAGVSYTGTQIRIADNTHYVTSPFNIGVLSITATAQYLGRMNGTLATDLQTIAQDFGGTNSSLTVIGTGGRLEDGTPALGPRLNWPIGNDFSFSALNSAGLTLLQRAVDWAARKYTVTSVGITLQVGSDGSSAVQTATEIRSKPRA
;
A
#
# COMPACT_ATOMS: atom_id res chain seq x y z
N MET A 1 42.10 41.87 99.35
CA MET A 1 41.67 40.51 99.73
C MET A 1 41.18 39.81 98.47
N THR A 2 41.92 38.81 98.01
CA THR A 2 41.90 38.23 96.67
C THR A 2 41.04 36.96 96.67
N ALA A 3 39.96 36.90 95.90
CA ALA A 3 39.13 35.71 95.73
C ALA A 3 39.63 34.89 94.52
N LYS A 4 39.95 33.62 94.78
CA LYS A 4 40.54 32.66 93.84
C LYS A 4 39.41 31.89 93.13
N ALA A 5 39.29 32.05 91.81
CA ALA A 5 38.32 31.31 90.99
C ALA A 5 38.76 29.85 90.80
N ALA A 6 37.86 28.91 91.11
CA ALA A 6 38.06 27.48 90.91
C ALA A 6 37.47 27.03 89.57
N THR A 7 38.33 26.56 88.67
CA THR A 7 37.97 25.98 87.37
C THR A 7 37.53 24.53 87.55
N PHE A 8 36.25 24.22 87.31
CA PHE A 8 35.72 22.85 87.27
C PHE A 8 35.94 22.25 85.87
N ARG A 9 36.84 21.27 85.74
CA ARG A 9 36.92 20.41 84.55
C ARG A 9 35.96 19.22 84.72
N LEU A 10 34.91 19.17 83.91
CA LEU A 10 34.06 17.99 83.78
C LEU A 10 34.78 16.96 82.88
N THR A 11 35.33 15.92 83.50
CA THR A 11 35.82 14.72 82.81
C THR A 11 34.61 13.92 82.30
N ALA A 12 34.33 14.03 81.00
CA ALA A 12 33.32 13.20 80.35
C ALA A 12 33.76 11.73 80.37
N LYS A 13 33.06 10.92 81.17
CA LYS A 13 33.27 9.47 81.27
C LYS A 13 32.84 8.82 79.96
N GLN A 14 33.80 8.46 79.11
CA GLN A 14 33.53 7.66 77.90
C GLN A 14 32.97 6.30 78.33
N ARG A 15 31.68 6.08 78.07
CA ARG A 15 31.01 4.79 78.28
C ARG A 15 31.13 3.98 77.00
N GLY A 16 31.87 2.87 77.04
CA GLY A 16 31.90 1.90 75.96
C GLY A 16 30.54 1.20 75.83
N PHE A 17 30.13 0.90 74.60
CA PHE A 17 28.89 0.19 74.32
C PHE A 17 28.92 -1.23 74.89
N THR A 18 27.80 -1.66 75.46
CA THR A 18 27.63 -3.05 75.87
C THR A 18 27.44 -3.95 74.65
N LEU A 19 27.81 -5.23 74.77
CA LEU A 19 27.68 -6.19 73.68
C LEU A 19 26.21 -6.34 73.22
N ALA A 20 25.26 -6.19 74.14
CA ALA A 20 23.83 -6.18 73.85
C ALA A 20 23.39 -4.95 73.05
N GLU A 21 23.89 -3.75 73.37
CA GLU A 21 23.62 -2.54 72.59
C GLU A 21 24.17 -2.64 71.17
N LEU A 22 25.35 -3.24 70.99
CA LEU A 22 25.94 -3.45 69.66
C LEU A 22 25.05 -4.38 68.81
N VAL A 23 24.58 -5.49 69.39
CA VAL A 23 23.71 -6.45 68.67
C VAL A 23 22.38 -5.80 68.28
N ILE A 24 21.76 -5.04 69.19
CA ILE A 24 20.51 -4.33 68.90
C ILE A 24 20.73 -3.27 67.83
N ALA A 25 21.80 -2.48 67.91
CA ALA A 25 22.10 -1.43 66.92
C ALA A 25 22.36 -2.00 65.52
N VAL A 26 23.05 -3.14 65.42
CA VAL A 26 23.29 -3.83 64.15
C VAL A 26 21.98 -4.40 63.58
N ALA A 27 21.13 -4.98 64.41
CA ALA A 27 19.83 -5.50 64.00
C ALA A 27 18.88 -4.39 63.51
N THR A 28 18.82 -3.25 64.22
CA THR A 28 17.99 -2.11 63.80
C THR A 28 18.53 -1.44 62.56
N SER A 29 19.85 -1.33 62.42
CA SER A 29 20.48 -0.74 61.22
C SER A 29 20.24 -1.60 59.98
N SER A 30 20.30 -2.93 60.11
CA SER A 30 20.01 -3.83 59.00
C SER A 30 18.54 -3.79 58.57
N LEU A 31 17.60 -3.70 59.52
CA LEU A 31 16.19 -3.46 59.21
C LEU A 31 15.95 -2.12 58.49
N LEU A 32 16.61 -1.04 58.94
CA LEU A 32 16.52 0.27 58.30
C LEU A 32 17.09 0.25 56.88
N VAL A 33 18.26 -0.36 56.68
CA VAL A 33 18.88 -0.46 55.35
C VAL A 33 17.99 -1.29 54.42
N ALA A 34 17.48 -2.44 54.86
CA ALA A 34 16.58 -3.27 54.07
C ALA A 34 15.27 -2.52 53.70
N GLY A 35 14.69 -1.77 54.65
CA GLY A 35 13.53 -0.92 54.40
C GLY A 35 13.80 0.19 53.40
N MET A 36 14.93 0.87 53.51
CA MET A 36 15.34 1.92 52.57
C MET A 36 15.63 1.36 51.17
N THR A 37 16.27 0.20 51.06
CA THR A 37 16.49 -0.46 49.76
C THR A 37 15.18 -0.81 49.08
N SER A 38 14.19 -1.30 49.83
CA SER A 38 12.85 -1.60 49.30
C SER A 38 12.11 -0.33 48.85
N ALA A 39 12.17 0.74 49.65
CA ALA A 39 11.56 2.02 49.30
C ALA A 39 12.20 2.65 48.04
N ILE A 40 13.53 2.56 47.90
CA ILE A 40 14.25 3.01 46.70
C ILE A 40 13.83 2.17 45.48
N PHE A 41 13.73 0.85 45.63
CA PHE A 41 13.30 -0.03 44.54
C PHE A 41 11.88 0.29 44.05
N LEU A 42 10.94 0.55 44.97
CA LEU A 42 9.58 0.99 44.65
C LEU A 42 9.57 2.38 44.00
N ALA A 43 10.39 3.32 44.49
CA ALA A 43 10.49 4.66 43.92
C ALA A 43 11.03 4.63 42.48
N VAL A 44 12.09 3.85 42.21
CA VAL A 44 12.67 3.65 40.87
C VAL A 44 11.66 3.02 39.93
N ARG A 45 10.95 1.98 40.37
CA ARG A 45 9.93 1.31 39.56
C ARG A 45 8.72 2.20 39.27
N SER A 46 8.40 3.14 40.15
CA SER A 46 7.37 4.16 39.90
C SER A 46 7.86 5.26 38.96
N ALA A 47 9.13 5.63 39.01
CA ALA A 47 9.70 6.63 38.11
C ALA A 47 9.70 6.14 36.64
N ASP A 48 9.88 4.84 36.41
CA ASP A 48 9.76 4.21 35.09
C ASP A 48 8.34 4.27 34.52
N THR A 49 7.28 4.43 35.32
CA THR A 49 5.90 4.56 34.80
C THR A 49 5.64 5.86 34.04
N ASN A 50 6.56 6.84 34.11
CA ASN A 50 6.52 8.02 33.23
C ASN A 50 6.93 7.72 31.78
N SER A 51 7.52 6.55 31.50
CA SER A 51 7.91 6.15 30.14
C SER A 51 6.69 5.91 29.25
N GLY A 52 5.64 5.23 29.74
CA GLY A 52 4.43 4.94 28.96
C GLY A 52 3.73 6.20 28.45
N THR A 53 3.54 7.20 29.32
CA THR A 53 2.94 8.49 28.93
C THR A 53 3.81 9.27 27.96
N ALA A 54 5.13 9.30 28.17
CA ALA A 54 6.06 9.98 27.26
C ALA A 54 6.07 9.33 25.87
N LEU A 55 6.06 7.99 25.81
CA LEU A 55 5.97 7.22 24.57
C LEU A 55 4.61 7.41 23.88
N ALA A 56 3.52 7.51 24.63
CA ALA A 56 2.19 7.84 24.09
C ALA A 56 2.16 9.24 23.44
N ILE A 57 2.80 10.24 24.07
CA ILE A 57 2.92 11.59 23.51
C ILE A 57 3.73 11.54 22.20
N GLN A 58 4.88 10.84 22.20
CA GLN A 58 5.70 10.66 21.01
C GLN A 58 4.91 9.98 19.88
N GLY A 59 4.19 8.91 20.18
CA GLY A 59 3.32 8.23 19.22
C GLY A 59 2.21 9.15 18.70
N SER A 60 1.65 10.00 19.56
CA SER A 60 0.58 10.93 19.17
C SER A 60 1.05 11.98 18.17
N MET A 61 2.25 12.54 18.36
CA MET A 61 2.84 13.50 17.42
C MET A 61 3.03 12.88 16.04
N VAL A 62 3.58 11.66 15.99
CA VAL A 62 3.78 10.94 14.72
C VAL A 62 2.46 10.57 14.06
N LEU A 63 1.45 10.18 14.84
CA LEU A 63 0.11 9.93 14.33
C LEU A 63 -0.52 11.20 13.74
N GLU A 64 -0.34 12.35 14.36
CA GLU A 64 -0.83 13.63 13.84
C GLU A 64 -0.18 13.98 12.50
N ASP A 65 1.13 13.78 12.36
CA ASP A 65 1.84 13.99 11.10
C ASP A 65 1.31 13.04 10.01
N ILE A 66 1.22 11.73 10.28
CA ILE A 66 0.68 10.75 9.33
C ILE A 66 -0.76 11.10 8.95
N ALA A 67 -1.59 11.45 9.94
CA ALA A 67 -2.99 11.78 9.72
C ALA A 67 -3.18 13.08 8.92
N ALA A 68 -2.30 14.06 9.10
CA ALA A 68 -2.29 15.30 8.33
C ALA A 68 -1.93 15.02 6.87
N GLU A 69 -0.91 14.20 6.61
CA GLU A 69 -0.52 13.84 5.24
C GLU A 69 -1.59 13.01 4.54
N LEU A 70 -2.16 12.02 5.23
CA LEU A 70 -3.24 11.20 4.69
C LEU A 70 -4.51 12.01 4.39
N ARG A 71 -4.78 13.09 5.14
CA ARG A 71 -5.94 13.95 4.91
C ARG A 71 -5.93 14.58 3.50
N ASP A 72 -4.74 14.82 2.98
CA ASP A 72 -4.49 15.40 1.65
C ASP A 72 -4.25 14.32 0.58
N ALA A 73 -4.36 13.03 0.92
CA ALA A 73 -4.05 11.93 0.01
C ALA A 73 -4.99 11.92 -1.21
N VAL A 74 -4.45 12.20 -2.38
CA VAL A 74 -5.21 12.22 -3.64
C VAL A 74 -5.43 10.81 -4.16
N TYR A 75 -4.42 9.95 -4.03
CA TYR A 75 -4.46 8.58 -4.54
C TYR A 75 -3.65 7.64 -3.66
N PHE A 76 -4.11 6.39 -3.47
CA PHE A 76 -3.38 5.37 -2.71
C PHE A 76 -2.73 4.36 -3.66
N LYS A 77 -1.39 4.38 -3.76
CA LYS A 77 -0.56 3.43 -4.52
C LYS A 77 -0.44 2.07 -3.82
N GLN A 78 -0.34 2.05 -2.49
CA GLN A 78 -0.24 0.83 -1.68
C GLN A 78 -1.09 0.96 -0.41
N ARG A 79 -1.78 -0.12 -0.03
CA ARG A 79 -2.53 -0.23 1.23
C ARG A 79 -2.36 -1.62 1.82
N THR A 80 -1.71 -1.72 2.97
CA THR A 80 -1.63 -2.94 3.78
C THR A 80 -1.88 -2.59 5.23
N ALA A 81 -1.93 -3.59 6.10
CA ALA A 81 -2.05 -3.40 7.54
C ALA A 81 -0.88 -2.58 8.14
N THR A 82 0.31 -2.62 7.55
CA THR A 82 1.54 -2.03 8.12
C THR A 82 2.28 -1.11 7.15
N SER A 83 1.73 -0.85 5.97
CA SER A 83 2.34 0.01 4.95
C SER A 83 1.27 0.74 4.16
N VAL A 84 1.48 2.02 3.91
CA VAL A 84 0.65 2.84 3.04
C VAL A 84 1.54 3.67 2.13
N MET A 85 1.21 3.71 0.85
CA MET A 85 1.83 4.61 -0.12
C MET A 85 0.72 5.38 -0.81
N PHE A 86 0.85 6.70 -0.88
CA PHE A 86 -0.15 7.58 -1.46
C PHE A 86 0.50 8.80 -2.09
N THR A 87 -0.24 9.49 -2.93
CA THR A 87 0.17 10.77 -3.49
C THR A 87 -0.55 11.92 -2.82
N VAL A 88 0.11 13.07 -2.75
CA VAL A 88 -0.43 14.36 -2.30
C VAL A 88 -0.30 15.38 -3.44
N PRO A 89 -1.06 16.49 -3.42
CA PRO A 89 -0.87 17.57 -4.39
C PRO A 89 0.50 18.20 -4.21
N ASP A 90 1.09 18.66 -5.32
CA ASP A 90 2.36 19.39 -5.37
C ASP A 90 2.48 20.42 -4.23
N ARG A 91 3.41 20.17 -3.31
CA ARG A 91 3.76 20.96 -2.13
C ARG A 91 5.06 21.72 -2.31
N ASP A 92 5.99 21.22 -3.13
CA ASP A 92 7.30 21.85 -3.36
C ASP A 92 7.36 22.77 -4.60
N GLY A 93 6.31 22.75 -5.42
CA GLY A 93 6.09 23.65 -6.55
C GLY A 93 6.84 23.24 -7.82
N ASP A 94 7.29 21.99 -7.92
CA ASP A 94 8.02 21.49 -9.08
C ASP A 94 7.10 21.04 -10.24
N GLY A 95 5.80 20.99 -10.01
CA GLY A 95 4.78 20.61 -10.98
C GLY A 95 4.44 19.11 -11.01
N ASP A 96 5.14 18.28 -10.24
CA ASP A 96 4.85 16.85 -10.07
C ASP A 96 4.08 16.60 -8.76
N VAL A 97 3.29 15.52 -8.70
CA VAL A 97 2.63 15.10 -7.45
C VAL A 97 3.62 14.35 -6.56
N GLU A 98 3.60 14.59 -5.25
CA GLU A 98 4.52 13.88 -4.37
C GLU A 98 3.97 12.54 -3.92
N THR A 99 4.87 11.57 -3.82
CA THR A 99 4.59 10.23 -3.30
C THR A 99 5.15 10.10 -1.89
N ILE A 100 4.28 9.76 -0.95
CA ILE A 100 4.63 9.52 0.45
C ILE A 100 4.38 8.05 0.76
N ARG A 101 5.33 7.41 1.43
CA ARG A 101 5.17 6.05 1.95
C ARG A 101 5.49 5.99 3.43
N TYR A 102 4.59 5.39 4.20
CA TYR A 102 4.88 4.91 5.55
C TYR A 102 4.93 3.40 5.55
N SER A 103 5.96 2.82 6.19
CA SER A 103 6.10 1.36 6.27
C SER A 103 6.71 0.91 7.58
N TRP A 104 6.15 -0.14 8.14
CA TRP A 104 6.67 -0.86 9.29
C TRP A 104 6.79 -2.34 8.96
N THR A 105 7.86 -2.96 9.44
CA THR A 105 8.22 -4.35 9.10
C THR A 105 7.30 -5.38 9.77
N GLY A 106 6.52 -4.99 10.78
CA GLY A 106 5.77 -5.92 11.62
C GLY A 106 6.57 -6.48 12.79
N THR A 107 7.87 -6.19 12.87
CA THR A 107 8.74 -6.68 13.93
C THR A 107 8.76 -5.69 15.09
N ALA A 108 8.39 -6.17 16.29
CA ALA A 108 8.45 -5.38 17.51
C ALA A 108 9.85 -4.81 17.77
N GLY A 109 9.92 -3.53 18.10
CA GLY A 109 11.15 -2.77 18.29
C GLY A 109 11.75 -2.18 17.00
N ALA A 110 11.24 -2.52 15.82
CA ALA A 110 11.68 -1.91 14.56
C ALA A 110 11.12 -0.50 14.40
N SER A 111 11.81 0.36 13.65
CA SER A 111 11.34 1.72 13.36
C SER A 111 10.20 1.73 12.33
N LEU A 112 9.28 2.69 12.49
CA LEU A 112 8.37 3.10 11.42
C LEU A 112 9.12 4.05 10.49
N LEU A 113 9.14 3.73 9.20
CA LEU A 113 9.87 4.49 8.19
C LEU A 113 8.92 5.34 7.35
N ARG A 114 9.36 6.58 7.03
CA ARG A 114 8.73 7.46 6.05
C ARG A 114 9.68 7.68 4.87
N GLU A 115 9.14 7.57 3.67
CA GLU A 115 9.83 7.79 2.40
C GLU A 115 9.08 8.85 1.60
N TYR A 116 9.82 9.77 0.98
CA TYR A 116 9.29 10.90 0.20
C TYR A 116 9.87 10.87 -1.21
N ASN A 117 9.02 10.89 -2.23
CA ASN A 117 9.38 10.90 -3.66
C ASN A 117 10.41 9.83 -4.05
N GLY A 118 10.29 8.62 -3.50
CA GLY A 118 11.23 7.52 -3.80
C GLY A 118 12.63 7.70 -3.18
N GLY A 119 12.80 8.66 -2.28
CA GLY A 119 14.07 8.95 -1.62
C GLY A 119 14.47 7.91 -0.57
N SER A 120 15.50 8.22 0.22
CA SER A 120 15.89 7.35 1.34
C SER A 120 14.78 7.32 2.39
N ALA A 121 14.39 6.13 2.83
CA ALA A 121 13.44 5.97 3.94
C ALA A 121 14.09 6.41 5.26
N ILE A 122 13.41 7.30 6.00
CA ILE A 122 13.89 7.89 7.25
C ILE A 122 13.02 7.40 8.41
N PRO A 123 13.60 6.95 9.53
CA PRO A 123 12.84 6.64 10.75
C PRO A 123 12.01 7.84 11.22
N THR A 124 10.70 7.65 11.33
CA THR A 124 9.77 8.64 11.91
C THR A 124 9.65 8.43 13.41
N VAL A 125 9.64 7.18 13.84
CA VAL A 125 9.71 6.78 15.26
C VAL A 125 10.37 5.41 15.37
N ASP A 126 11.23 5.27 16.37
CA ASP A 126 11.91 4.02 16.71
C ASP A 126 11.11 3.22 17.75
N ASP A 127 11.54 1.98 17.99
CA ASP A 127 10.95 1.11 19.01
C ASP A 127 9.44 0.93 18.85
N VAL A 128 8.96 0.66 17.63
CA VAL A 128 7.53 0.43 17.38
C VAL A 128 7.18 -1.02 17.69
N HIS A 129 6.19 -1.23 18.56
CA HIS A 129 5.68 -2.56 18.93
C HIS A 129 4.33 -2.88 18.26
N GLY A 130 3.67 -1.86 17.72
CA GLY A 130 2.45 -2.03 16.94
C GLY A 130 2.24 -0.87 15.98
N PHE A 131 1.99 -1.16 14.70
CA PHE A 131 1.49 -0.21 13.74
C PHE A 131 0.43 -0.89 12.88
N GLN A 132 -0.78 -0.34 12.89
CA GLN A 132 -1.92 -0.91 12.18
C GLN A 132 -2.68 0.18 11.44
N LEU A 133 -2.97 -0.10 10.18
CA LEU A 133 -3.79 0.71 9.30
C LEU A 133 -5.08 -0.04 9.00
N ALA A 134 -6.20 0.68 9.11
CA ALA A 134 -7.53 0.19 8.78
C ALA A 134 -8.19 1.18 7.81
N TYR A 135 -8.66 0.69 6.66
CA TYR A 135 -9.21 1.53 5.60
C TYR A 135 -10.72 1.38 5.54
N THR A 136 -11.43 2.50 5.57
CA THR A 136 -12.84 2.56 5.17
C THR A 136 -12.88 2.93 3.71
N ILE A 137 -13.50 2.06 2.91
CA ILE A 137 -13.56 2.20 1.47
C ILE A 137 -15.03 2.30 1.07
N ASP A 138 -15.41 3.44 0.52
CA ASP A 138 -16.67 3.54 -0.20
C ASP A 138 -16.46 2.92 -1.58
N THR A 139 -17.13 1.80 -1.79
CA THR A 139 -17.42 1.30 -3.13
C THR A 139 -18.50 2.20 -3.70
N ASN A 140 -18.18 3.02 -4.69
CA ASN A 140 -19.22 3.72 -5.43
C ASN A 140 -20.10 2.67 -6.12
N ALA A 141 -21.21 2.32 -5.48
CA ALA A 141 -22.24 1.46 -6.05
C ALA A 141 -23.07 2.27 -7.05
N THR A 142 -22.46 2.66 -8.16
CA THR A 142 -23.15 3.19 -9.33
C THR A 142 -22.65 2.42 -10.54
N ALA A 143 -23.59 1.79 -11.24
CA ALA A 143 -23.45 0.93 -12.43
C ALA A 143 -22.02 0.80 -12.99
N ASN A 144 -21.39 -0.37 -12.84
CA ASN A 144 -20.08 -0.65 -13.41
C ASN A 144 -20.20 -0.79 -14.94
N LYS A 145 -19.93 0.29 -15.67
CA LYS A 145 -19.97 0.32 -17.13
C LYS A 145 -18.59 0.03 -17.72
N ILE A 146 -18.53 -0.98 -18.59
CA ILE A 146 -17.34 -1.29 -19.38
C ILE A 146 -17.55 -0.75 -20.79
N LEU A 147 -16.65 0.13 -21.23
CA LEU A 147 -16.46 0.41 -22.65
C LEU A 147 -15.63 -0.72 -23.26
N PHE A 148 -16.25 -1.55 -24.09
CA PHE A 148 -15.60 -2.70 -24.68
C PHE A 148 -15.16 -2.39 -26.11
N VAL A 149 -13.88 -2.13 -26.30
CA VAL A 149 -13.29 -1.80 -27.59
C VAL A 149 -13.10 -3.09 -28.39
N VAL A 150 -13.83 -3.18 -29.49
CA VAL A 150 -13.98 -4.37 -30.35
C VAL A 150 -13.78 -3.99 -31.83
N PRO A 151 -13.59 -4.95 -32.73
CA PRO A 151 -13.41 -4.63 -34.16
C PRO A 151 -14.67 -4.02 -34.76
N ASN A 152 -15.84 -4.59 -34.45
CA ASN A 152 -17.13 -4.19 -34.99
C ASN A 152 -18.22 -4.18 -33.91
N GLU A 153 -18.56 -2.99 -33.42
CA GLU A 153 -19.59 -2.77 -32.39
C GLU A 153 -21.02 -3.19 -32.82
N SER A 154 -21.28 -3.37 -34.12
CA SER A 154 -22.59 -3.81 -34.63
C SER A 154 -22.72 -5.32 -34.77
N SER A 155 -21.59 -6.05 -34.74
CA SER A 155 -21.56 -7.50 -34.89
C SER A 155 -20.28 -8.05 -34.28
N LEU A 156 -20.38 -8.51 -33.03
CA LEU A 156 -19.26 -9.15 -32.35
C LEU A 156 -18.98 -10.54 -32.93
N ASP A 157 -17.71 -10.92 -32.93
CA ASP A 157 -17.33 -12.31 -33.20
C ASP A 157 -17.67 -13.22 -31.99
N ALA A 158 -17.34 -14.51 -32.10
CA ALA A 158 -17.65 -15.50 -31.07
C ALA A 158 -16.90 -15.24 -29.75
N ASP A 159 -15.64 -14.84 -29.81
CA ASP A 159 -14.82 -14.61 -28.62
C ASP A 159 -15.21 -13.30 -27.92
N ASP A 160 -15.45 -12.23 -28.66
CA ASP A 160 -15.94 -10.96 -28.13
C ASP A 160 -17.35 -11.11 -27.55
N SER A 161 -18.23 -11.89 -28.19
CA SER A 161 -19.55 -12.21 -27.66
C SER A 161 -19.45 -12.98 -26.34
N ALA A 162 -18.50 -13.91 -26.22
CA ALA A 162 -18.27 -14.67 -24.99
C ALA A 162 -17.67 -13.81 -23.87
N LYS A 163 -16.75 -12.89 -24.19
CA LYS A 163 -16.21 -11.89 -23.26
C LYS A 163 -17.33 -10.98 -22.75
N GLN A 164 -18.14 -10.42 -23.65
CA GLN A 164 -19.29 -9.58 -23.29
C GLN A 164 -20.26 -10.33 -22.37
N THR A 165 -20.61 -11.58 -22.70
CA THR A 165 -21.49 -12.42 -21.88
C THR A 165 -20.91 -12.65 -20.48
N SER A 166 -19.60 -12.91 -20.39
CA SER A 166 -18.91 -13.10 -19.11
C SER A 166 -18.96 -11.83 -18.26
N PHE A 167 -18.63 -10.68 -18.85
CA PHE A 167 -18.69 -9.38 -18.17
C PHE A 167 -20.11 -9.06 -17.67
N GLN A 168 -21.13 -9.29 -18.50
CA GLN A 168 -22.52 -9.11 -18.08
C GLN A 168 -22.91 -10.06 -16.93
N SER A 169 -22.44 -11.31 -16.96
CA SER A 169 -22.67 -12.28 -15.88
C SER A 169 -22.02 -11.87 -14.55
N TRP A 170 -20.96 -11.07 -14.60
CA TRP A 170 -20.31 -10.49 -13.43
C TRP A 170 -20.96 -9.18 -12.95
N GLY A 171 -22.05 -8.75 -13.60
CA GLY A 171 -22.83 -7.58 -13.21
C GLY A 171 -22.45 -6.28 -13.93
N TYR A 172 -21.59 -6.33 -14.96
CA TYR A 172 -21.20 -5.14 -15.72
C TYR A 172 -22.22 -4.80 -16.81
N SER A 173 -22.45 -3.51 -17.02
CA SER A 173 -23.08 -3.03 -18.26
C SER A 173 -22.00 -2.86 -19.31
N VAL A 174 -22.06 -3.64 -20.39
CA VAL A 174 -21.04 -3.62 -21.45
C VAL A 174 -21.54 -2.79 -22.64
N GLN A 175 -20.76 -1.80 -23.05
CA GLN A 175 -20.99 -1.03 -24.26
C GLN A 175 -19.87 -1.32 -25.27
N PRO A 176 -20.14 -2.15 -26.31
CA PRO A 176 -19.21 -2.30 -27.42
C PRO A 176 -18.97 -0.98 -28.16
N VAL A 177 -17.73 -0.77 -28.59
CA VAL A 177 -17.32 0.37 -29.43
C VAL A 177 -16.23 -0.05 -30.41
N THR A 178 -16.27 0.43 -31.65
CA THR A 178 -15.16 0.22 -32.59
C THR A 178 -14.04 1.25 -32.43
N ALA A 179 -12.79 0.79 -32.50
CA ALA A 179 -11.61 1.67 -32.48
C ALA A 179 -11.57 2.64 -33.67
N ALA A 180 -12.28 2.33 -34.77
CA ALA A 180 -12.36 3.18 -35.97
C ALA A 180 -13.16 4.48 -35.75
N ARG A 181 -13.82 4.67 -34.59
CA ARG A 181 -14.48 5.94 -34.25
C ARG A 181 -13.45 7.07 -34.10
N THR A 182 -13.91 8.30 -34.26
CA THR A 182 -13.06 9.49 -34.06
C THR A 182 -12.63 9.65 -32.60
N ASN A 183 -11.51 10.35 -32.35
CA ASN A 183 -11.00 10.59 -30.98
C ASN A 183 -12.08 11.17 -30.08
N ALA A 184 -12.75 12.24 -30.52
CA ALA A 184 -13.81 12.90 -29.74
C ALA A 184 -14.97 11.96 -29.34
N GLN A 185 -15.29 10.96 -30.18
CA GLN A 185 -16.32 9.97 -29.85
C GLN A 185 -15.81 8.94 -28.84
N ILE A 186 -14.57 8.49 -28.97
CA ILE A 186 -13.94 7.58 -28.00
C ILE A 186 -13.80 8.28 -26.65
N ASP A 187 -13.32 9.52 -26.61
CA ASP A 187 -13.15 10.31 -25.38
C ASP A 187 -14.46 10.47 -24.62
N ALA A 188 -15.55 10.82 -25.33
CA ALA A 188 -16.87 10.97 -24.72
C ALA A 188 -17.39 9.65 -24.13
N LEU A 189 -17.11 8.52 -24.78
CA LEU A 189 -17.51 7.20 -24.30
C LEU A 189 -16.64 6.73 -23.13
N ALA A 190 -15.33 6.96 -23.20
CA ALA A 190 -14.36 6.63 -22.17
C ALA A 190 -14.62 7.43 -20.88
N ALA A 191 -14.94 8.72 -20.99
CA ALA A 191 -15.30 9.57 -19.86
C ALA A 191 -16.58 9.10 -19.13
N ALA A 192 -17.48 8.42 -19.84
CA ALA A 192 -18.71 7.88 -19.29
C ALA A 192 -18.58 6.43 -18.78
N ALA A 193 -17.40 5.80 -18.92
CA ALA A 193 -17.14 4.42 -18.50
C ALA A 193 -16.43 4.37 -17.14
N ASP A 194 -16.50 3.23 -16.48
CA ASP A 194 -15.74 2.95 -15.26
C ASP A 194 -14.47 2.16 -15.58
N ALA A 195 -14.55 1.28 -16.58
CA ALA A 195 -13.42 0.62 -17.19
C ALA A 195 -13.52 0.60 -18.71
N ILE A 196 -12.38 0.46 -19.35
CA ILE A 196 -12.20 0.25 -20.78
C ILE A 196 -11.51 -1.09 -20.95
N TYR A 197 -12.10 -1.96 -21.74
CA TYR A 197 -11.53 -3.25 -22.09
C TYR A 197 -11.20 -3.27 -23.56
N ILE A 198 -9.94 -3.52 -23.91
CA ILE A 198 -9.47 -3.53 -25.29
C ILE A 198 -9.27 -4.98 -25.71
N SER A 199 -10.11 -5.45 -26.64
CA SER A 199 -10.01 -6.82 -27.17
C SER A 199 -8.79 -6.97 -28.07
N GLU A 200 -8.11 -8.13 -28.00
CA GLU A 200 -7.01 -8.49 -28.91
C GLU A 200 -7.43 -8.41 -30.39
N ASN A 201 -8.71 -8.61 -30.69
CA ASN A 201 -9.18 -8.74 -32.06
C ASN A 201 -9.21 -7.41 -32.84
N ILE A 202 -8.98 -6.27 -32.17
CA ILE A 202 -9.03 -4.95 -32.82
C ILE A 202 -7.85 -4.71 -33.77
N VAL A 203 -8.00 -3.72 -34.64
CA VAL A 203 -6.88 -3.17 -35.40
C VAL A 203 -6.17 -2.11 -34.53
N ALA A 204 -4.99 -2.42 -34.02
CA ALA A 204 -4.24 -1.54 -33.10
C ALA A 204 -4.05 -0.11 -33.66
N SER A 205 -3.73 0.02 -34.95
CA SER A 205 -3.52 1.34 -35.59
C SER A 205 -4.77 2.23 -35.61
N ASP A 206 -5.96 1.64 -35.50
CA ASP A 206 -7.20 2.42 -35.40
C ASP A 206 -7.35 3.02 -34.00
N LEU A 207 -6.87 2.34 -32.96
CA LEU A 207 -6.94 2.85 -31.59
C LEU A 207 -5.78 3.78 -31.28
N ASN A 208 -4.54 3.36 -31.55
CA ASN A 208 -3.32 4.15 -31.34
C ASN A 208 -3.34 4.79 -29.92
N THR A 209 -2.93 6.05 -29.79
CA THR A 209 -2.85 6.81 -28.54
C THR A 209 -4.18 7.39 -28.03
N LYS A 210 -5.33 7.05 -28.63
CA LYS A 210 -6.64 7.66 -28.30
C LYS A 210 -7.06 7.52 -26.83
N LEU A 211 -6.47 6.58 -26.09
CA LEU A 211 -6.83 6.30 -24.70
C LEU A 211 -5.79 6.77 -23.68
N ASN A 212 -4.71 7.45 -24.09
CA ASN A 212 -3.66 7.87 -23.16
C ASN A 212 -4.21 8.79 -22.06
N ASP A 213 -5.12 9.70 -22.43
CA ASP A 213 -5.80 10.63 -21.52
C ASP A 213 -7.04 10.04 -20.82
N ALA A 214 -7.35 8.75 -21.00
CA ALA A 214 -8.54 8.15 -20.41
C ALA A 214 -8.40 8.06 -18.87
N LYS A 215 -9.36 8.64 -18.14
CA LYS A 215 -9.42 8.59 -16.67
C LYS A 215 -9.96 7.27 -16.12
N ALA A 216 -10.74 6.55 -16.93
CA ALA A 216 -11.23 5.22 -16.61
C ALA A 216 -10.07 4.21 -16.61
N GLY A 217 -10.23 3.10 -15.87
CA GLY A 217 -9.24 2.04 -15.87
C GLY A 217 -9.18 1.32 -17.21
N ILE A 218 -7.98 1.01 -17.71
CA ILE A 218 -7.79 0.28 -18.98
C ILE A 218 -7.30 -1.14 -18.69
N VAL A 219 -7.95 -2.12 -19.31
CA VAL A 219 -7.45 -3.48 -19.46
C VAL A 219 -7.12 -3.70 -20.94
N ASN A 220 -5.84 -3.87 -21.24
CA ASN A 220 -5.32 -4.07 -22.59
C ASN A 220 -5.00 -5.54 -22.84
N GLU A 221 -5.57 -6.14 -23.87
CA GLU A 221 -5.12 -7.44 -24.39
C GLU A 221 -4.05 -7.29 -25.49
N VAL A 222 -3.97 -6.11 -26.13
CA VAL A 222 -3.27 -5.93 -27.40
C VAL A 222 -1.79 -5.68 -27.23
N GLY A 223 -0.96 -6.65 -27.61
CA GLY A 223 0.50 -6.53 -27.56
C GLY A 223 1.02 -5.34 -28.37
N ALA A 224 0.42 -5.07 -29.54
CA ALA A 224 0.80 -3.97 -30.42
C ALA A 224 0.47 -2.57 -29.89
N LEU A 225 -0.23 -2.45 -28.76
CA LEU A 225 -0.55 -1.17 -28.12
C LEU A 225 0.30 -0.88 -26.87
N HIS A 226 1.28 -1.71 -26.54
CA HIS A 226 2.10 -1.49 -25.34
C HIS A 226 2.88 -0.16 -25.38
N ASP A 227 3.37 0.21 -26.55
CA ASP A 227 4.01 1.50 -26.82
C ASP A 227 3.00 2.63 -27.00
N ASP A 228 1.94 2.41 -27.78
CA ASP A 228 0.91 3.43 -27.96
C ASP A 228 0.22 3.85 -26.65
N LEU A 229 0.05 2.92 -25.69
CA LEU A 229 -0.50 3.16 -24.35
C LEU A 229 0.57 3.53 -23.31
N GLU A 230 1.80 3.76 -23.74
CA GLU A 230 2.93 4.21 -22.91
C GLU A 230 3.24 3.25 -21.74
N LEU A 231 3.00 1.96 -21.93
CA LEU A 231 3.32 0.91 -20.96
C LEU A 231 4.76 0.42 -21.11
N ALA A 232 5.30 0.46 -22.33
CA ALA A 232 6.69 0.14 -22.62
C ALA A 232 7.16 0.79 -23.93
N SER A 233 8.46 0.91 -24.14
CA SER A 233 9.06 1.56 -25.32
C SER A 233 8.91 0.77 -26.63
N SER A 234 8.19 -0.36 -26.61
CA SER A 234 8.04 -1.26 -27.76
C SER A 234 6.78 -2.11 -27.62
N ALA A 235 6.18 -2.44 -28.76
CA ALA A 235 5.15 -3.46 -28.86
C ALA A 235 5.54 -4.79 -28.17
N GLY A 236 4.55 -5.42 -27.55
CA GLY A 236 4.63 -6.71 -26.90
C GLY A 236 4.94 -7.86 -27.86
N VAL A 237 5.34 -8.99 -27.26
CA VAL A 237 5.71 -10.20 -27.99
C VAL A 237 4.85 -11.37 -27.53
N SER A 238 4.35 -12.14 -28.48
CA SER A 238 3.57 -13.36 -28.22
C SER A 238 4.47 -14.59 -28.12
N TYR A 239 4.10 -15.53 -27.24
CA TYR A 239 4.72 -16.84 -27.10
C TYR A 239 3.67 -17.92 -26.86
N THR A 240 3.96 -19.16 -27.23
CA THR A 240 3.00 -20.25 -27.05
C THR A 240 3.13 -20.87 -25.65
N GLY A 241 2.02 -21.01 -24.93
CA GLY A 241 2.01 -21.64 -23.61
C GLY A 241 0.61 -21.80 -23.03
N THR A 242 0.56 -22.33 -21.80
CA THR A 242 -0.68 -22.44 -21.00
C THR A 242 -0.59 -21.75 -19.65
N GLN A 243 0.59 -21.21 -19.32
CA GLN A 243 0.95 -20.85 -17.95
C GLN A 243 1.66 -19.50 -17.91
N ILE A 244 1.44 -18.82 -16.80
CA ILE A 244 2.20 -17.64 -16.36
C ILE A 244 2.81 -17.95 -14.99
N ARG A 245 3.70 -17.09 -14.51
CA ARG A 245 4.27 -17.18 -13.16
C ARG A 245 3.84 -15.98 -12.32
N ILE A 246 3.03 -16.20 -11.29
CA ILE A 246 2.65 -15.15 -10.33
C ILE A 246 3.92 -14.71 -9.59
N ALA A 247 4.24 -13.42 -9.70
CA ALA A 247 5.43 -12.81 -9.10
C ALA A 247 5.08 -12.05 -7.82
N ASP A 248 3.88 -11.50 -7.74
CA ASP A 248 3.36 -10.78 -6.57
C ASP A 248 1.92 -11.23 -6.31
N ASN A 249 1.64 -11.75 -5.12
CA ASN A 249 0.29 -12.13 -4.67
C ASN A 249 -0.28 -11.19 -3.59
N THR A 250 0.31 -10.01 -3.41
CA THR A 250 -0.24 -8.95 -2.55
C THR A 250 -1.19 -8.03 -3.32
N HIS A 251 -1.03 -7.95 -4.65
CA HIS A 251 -1.93 -7.18 -5.51
C HIS A 251 -3.33 -7.81 -5.58
N TYR A 252 -4.39 -6.98 -5.67
CA TYR A 252 -5.77 -7.46 -5.68
C TYR A 252 -6.00 -8.52 -6.77
N VAL A 253 -5.52 -8.27 -8.00
CA VAL A 253 -5.72 -9.16 -9.16
C VAL A 253 -5.20 -10.58 -8.89
N THR A 254 -4.03 -10.70 -8.27
CA THR A 254 -3.30 -11.97 -8.10
C THR A 254 -3.42 -12.57 -6.69
N SER A 255 -3.96 -11.84 -5.71
CA SER A 255 -4.06 -12.28 -4.30
C SER A 255 -4.73 -13.62 -4.00
N PRO A 256 -5.66 -14.17 -4.82
CA PRO A 256 -6.18 -15.51 -4.59
C PRO A 256 -5.19 -16.63 -4.96
N PHE A 257 -4.11 -16.31 -5.67
CA PHE A 257 -3.16 -17.29 -6.21
C PHE A 257 -1.85 -17.27 -5.43
N ASN A 258 -1.20 -18.43 -5.33
CA ASN A 258 0.13 -18.53 -4.76
C ASN A 258 1.19 -17.98 -5.74
N ILE A 259 2.29 -17.46 -5.19
CA ILE A 259 3.49 -17.16 -5.97
C ILE A 259 3.96 -18.44 -6.67
N GLY A 260 4.33 -18.33 -7.95
CA GLY A 260 4.78 -19.46 -8.77
C GLY A 260 3.91 -19.70 -10.00
N VAL A 261 4.04 -20.89 -10.58
CA VAL A 261 3.39 -21.23 -11.85
C VAL A 261 1.88 -21.35 -11.69
N LEU A 262 1.13 -20.66 -12.55
CA LEU A 262 -0.31 -20.71 -12.66
C LEU A 262 -0.70 -21.07 -14.10
N SER A 263 -1.45 -22.15 -14.29
CA SER A 263 -2.03 -22.48 -15.60
C SER A 263 -3.30 -21.65 -15.79
N ILE A 264 -3.36 -20.84 -16.85
CA ILE A 264 -4.50 -19.95 -17.14
C ILE A 264 -5.35 -20.45 -18.31
N THR A 265 -4.84 -21.36 -19.14
CA THR A 265 -5.59 -22.01 -20.21
C THR A 265 -5.52 -23.53 -20.13
N ALA A 266 -6.48 -24.21 -20.76
CA ALA A 266 -6.53 -25.68 -20.85
C ALA A 266 -5.67 -26.25 -22.00
N THR A 267 -5.51 -25.48 -23.07
CA THR A 267 -4.71 -25.82 -24.26
C THR A 267 -3.70 -24.72 -24.54
N ALA A 268 -2.60 -25.07 -25.24
CA ALA A 268 -1.59 -24.08 -25.62
C ALA A 268 -2.24 -22.96 -26.43
N GLN A 269 -2.00 -21.71 -26.02
CA GLN A 269 -2.47 -20.49 -26.66
C GLN A 269 -1.29 -19.54 -26.87
N TYR A 270 -1.49 -18.49 -27.66
CA TYR A 270 -0.58 -17.37 -27.69
C TYR A 270 -0.80 -16.49 -26.46
N LEU A 271 0.21 -16.45 -25.59
CA LEU A 271 0.27 -15.59 -24.42
C LEU A 271 1.18 -14.39 -24.71
N GLY A 272 0.94 -13.29 -24.03
CA GLY A 272 1.64 -12.03 -24.24
C GLY A 272 2.70 -11.76 -23.18
N ARG A 273 3.74 -11.03 -23.56
CA ARG A 273 4.70 -10.41 -22.65
C ARG A 273 5.10 -9.02 -23.10
N MET A 274 5.48 -8.20 -22.14
CA MET A 274 6.08 -6.89 -22.37
C MET A 274 7.45 -7.03 -23.03
N ASN A 275 7.87 -5.99 -23.75
CA ASN A 275 9.14 -5.92 -24.44
C ASN A 275 9.64 -4.46 -24.43
N GLY A 276 10.95 -4.26 -24.61
CA GLY A 276 11.55 -2.93 -24.51
C GLY A 276 11.69 -2.44 -23.06
N THR A 277 11.85 -1.13 -22.90
CA THR A 277 11.93 -0.46 -21.59
C THR A 277 10.53 -0.29 -21.04
N LEU A 278 10.27 -0.78 -19.83
CA LEU A 278 8.96 -0.65 -19.20
C LEU A 278 8.78 0.74 -18.60
N ALA A 279 7.54 1.22 -18.54
CA ALA A 279 7.20 2.46 -17.84
C ALA A 279 7.71 2.45 -16.38
N THR A 280 8.08 3.63 -15.88
CA THR A 280 8.84 3.76 -14.63
C THR A 280 8.12 3.16 -13.42
N ASP A 281 6.82 3.42 -13.29
CA ASP A 281 6.00 2.92 -12.17
C ASP A 281 5.24 1.63 -12.51
N LEU A 282 5.60 0.95 -13.60
CA LEU A 282 4.98 -0.31 -14.01
C LEU A 282 5.37 -1.44 -13.07
N GLN A 283 4.35 -2.02 -12.43
CA GLN A 283 4.50 -3.14 -11.52
C GLN A 283 4.23 -4.46 -12.25
N THR A 284 5.20 -5.36 -12.21
CA THR A 284 5.03 -6.74 -12.67
C THR A 284 4.37 -7.58 -11.59
N ILE A 285 3.14 -8.04 -11.85
CA ILE A 285 2.39 -8.92 -10.92
C ILE A 285 2.38 -10.38 -11.40
N ALA A 286 2.62 -10.64 -12.68
CA ALA A 286 3.02 -11.94 -13.19
C ALA A 286 4.04 -11.84 -14.34
N GLN A 287 4.84 -12.90 -14.48
CA GLN A 287 5.84 -13.07 -15.52
C GLN A 287 5.39 -14.15 -16.52
N ASP A 288 6.07 -14.22 -17.66
CA ASP A 288 6.00 -15.37 -18.55
C ASP A 288 6.41 -16.66 -17.81
N PHE A 289 6.06 -17.83 -18.37
CA PHE A 289 6.38 -19.11 -17.74
C PHE A 289 7.88 -19.28 -17.43
N GLY A 290 8.74 -18.73 -18.29
CA GLY A 290 10.19 -18.71 -18.11
C GLY A 290 10.66 -17.85 -16.92
N GLY A 291 9.80 -16.97 -16.40
CA GLY A 291 10.08 -16.10 -15.26
C GLY A 291 11.02 -14.95 -15.59
N THR A 292 11.20 -14.62 -16.87
CA THR A 292 12.20 -13.63 -17.32
C THR A 292 11.57 -12.34 -17.79
N ASN A 293 10.34 -12.37 -18.28
CA ASN A 293 9.69 -11.19 -18.84
C ASN A 293 8.35 -10.94 -18.15
N SER A 294 7.99 -9.68 -18.00
CA SER A 294 6.69 -9.26 -17.45
C SER A 294 5.57 -9.66 -18.41
N SER A 295 4.50 -10.29 -17.92
CA SER A 295 3.35 -10.71 -18.76
C SER A 295 2.05 -10.04 -18.32
N LEU A 296 1.78 -10.02 -17.01
CA LEU A 296 0.67 -9.31 -16.41
C LEU A 296 1.23 -8.16 -15.57
N THR A 297 0.89 -6.95 -15.98
CA THR A 297 1.46 -5.72 -15.42
C THR A 297 0.37 -4.74 -15.08
N VAL A 298 0.65 -3.86 -14.12
CA VAL A 298 -0.26 -2.80 -13.69
C VAL A 298 0.49 -1.50 -13.48
N ILE A 299 -0.19 -0.39 -13.76
CA ILE A 299 0.18 0.97 -13.35
C ILE A 299 -1.04 1.55 -12.66
N GLY A 300 -0.89 2.00 -11.41
CA GLY A 300 -1.95 2.71 -10.72
C GLY A 300 -2.17 4.13 -11.27
N THR A 301 -3.31 4.75 -10.98
CA THR A 301 -3.51 6.18 -11.28
C THR A 301 -2.36 7.02 -10.71
N GLY A 302 -1.87 7.98 -11.46
CA GLY A 302 -0.73 8.83 -11.10
C GLY A 302 0.63 8.13 -11.16
N GLY A 303 0.69 6.85 -11.55
CA GLY A 303 1.95 6.18 -11.86
C GLY A 303 2.56 6.72 -13.16
N ARG A 304 3.88 6.88 -13.20
CA ARG A 304 4.60 7.36 -14.40
C ARG A 304 4.56 6.32 -15.53
N LEU A 305 4.08 6.77 -16.68
CA LEU A 305 4.12 6.08 -17.97
C LEU A 305 5.54 6.11 -18.56
N GLU A 306 5.73 5.49 -19.73
CA GLU A 306 7.05 5.42 -20.41
C GLU A 306 7.59 6.81 -20.76
N ASP A 307 6.74 7.69 -21.25
CA ASP A 307 7.05 9.09 -21.54
C ASP A 307 7.28 9.97 -20.28
N GLY A 308 7.11 9.40 -19.08
CA GLY A 308 7.29 10.06 -17.79
C GLY A 308 6.05 10.79 -17.26
N THR A 309 4.97 10.88 -18.04
CA THR A 309 3.70 11.52 -17.63
C THR A 309 2.89 10.63 -16.69
N PRO A 310 2.05 11.20 -15.81
CA PRO A 310 1.23 10.40 -14.91
C PRO A 310 0.00 9.79 -15.61
N ALA A 311 -0.24 8.50 -15.40
CA ALA A 311 -1.44 7.81 -15.87
C ALA A 311 -2.71 8.40 -15.22
N LEU A 312 -3.64 8.95 -16.02
CA LEU A 312 -4.87 9.56 -15.48
C LEU A 312 -5.88 8.55 -14.91
N GLY A 313 -5.75 7.28 -15.29
CA GLY A 313 -6.52 6.15 -14.78
C GLY A 313 -5.62 4.91 -14.64
N PRO A 314 -6.04 3.88 -13.90
CA PRO A 314 -5.24 2.68 -13.77
C PRO A 314 -5.08 1.97 -15.13
N ARG A 315 -3.92 1.36 -15.38
CA ARG A 315 -3.63 0.60 -16.60
C ARG A 315 -3.24 -0.83 -16.22
N LEU A 316 -3.78 -1.81 -16.93
CA LEU A 316 -3.45 -3.21 -16.75
C LEU A 316 -3.20 -3.83 -18.13
N ASN A 317 -2.08 -4.54 -18.27
CA ASN A 317 -1.84 -5.39 -19.43
C ASN A 317 -2.21 -6.84 -19.12
N TRP A 318 -3.10 -7.42 -19.90
CA TRP A 318 -3.53 -8.81 -19.79
C TRP A 318 -2.52 -9.73 -20.49
N PRO A 319 -2.17 -10.92 -19.94
CA PRO A 319 -1.04 -11.71 -20.42
C PRO A 319 -1.44 -12.65 -21.57
N ILE A 320 -2.23 -12.16 -22.53
CA ILE A 320 -2.59 -12.90 -23.75
C ILE A 320 -1.92 -12.27 -24.97
N GLY A 321 -1.82 -13.03 -26.04
CA GLY A 321 -1.23 -12.58 -27.29
C GLY A 321 -2.17 -12.80 -28.48
N ASN A 322 -1.64 -12.57 -29.67
CA ASN A 322 -2.38 -12.60 -30.92
C ASN A 322 -3.10 -13.93 -31.16
N ASP A 323 -4.30 -13.88 -31.73
CA ASP A 323 -5.11 -15.06 -32.04
C ASP A 323 -5.46 -15.93 -30.80
N PHE A 324 -5.52 -15.34 -29.62
CA PHE A 324 -5.94 -16.03 -28.40
C PHE A 324 -7.43 -16.40 -28.43
N SER A 325 -7.76 -17.66 -28.17
CA SER A 325 -9.16 -18.09 -28.01
C SER A 325 -9.65 -17.93 -26.58
N PHE A 326 -10.71 -17.12 -26.39
CA PHE A 326 -11.30 -16.88 -25.08
C PHE A 326 -11.81 -18.16 -24.42
N SER A 327 -12.35 -19.09 -25.23
CA SER A 327 -12.85 -20.39 -24.77
C SER A 327 -11.77 -21.31 -24.16
N ALA A 328 -10.49 -21.03 -24.39
CA ALA A 328 -9.38 -21.80 -23.85
C ALA A 328 -9.07 -21.45 -22.39
N LEU A 329 -9.59 -20.34 -21.85
CA LEU A 329 -9.40 -19.96 -20.45
C LEU A 329 -9.99 -21.03 -19.52
N ASN A 330 -9.19 -21.44 -18.54
CA ASN A 330 -9.67 -22.29 -17.46
C ASN A 330 -10.27 -21.45 -16.33
N SER A 331 -10.70 -22.07 -15.24
CA SER A 331 -11.29 -21.38 -14.08
C SER A 331 -10.35 -20.35 -13.44
N ALA A 332 -9.04 -20.61 -13.41
CA ALA A 332 -8.06 -19.68 -12.88
C ALA A 332 -7.87 -18.48 -13.82
N GLY A 333 -7.79 -18.72 -15.13
CA GLY A 333 -7.74 -17.65 -16.14
C GLY A 333 -8.95 -16.74 -16.09
N LEU A 334 -10.16 -17.30 -16.00
CA LEU A 334 -11.40 -16.53 -15.85
C LEU A 334 -11.45 -15.73 -14.54
N THR A 335 -11.01 -16.33 -13.42
CA THR A 335 -10.95 -15.63 -12.13
C THR A 335 -9.98 -14.46 -12.19
N LEU A 336 -8.81 -14.68 -12.79
CA LEU A 336 -7.79 -13.65 -12.93
C LEU A 336 -8.29 -12.49 -13.82
N LEU A 337 -8.99 -12.81 -14.92
CA LEU A 337 -9.60 -11.81 -15.80
C LEU A 337 -10.71 -11.02 -15.09
N GLN A 338 -11.62 -11.71 -14.40
CA GLN A 338 -12.69 -11.07 -13.65
C GLN A 338 -12.13 -10.05 -12.65
N ARG A 339 -11.03 -10.41 -11.96
CA ARG A 339 -10.37 -9.51 -11.01
C ARG A 339 -9.63 -8.36 -11.69
N ALA A 340 -9.07 -8.57 -12.87
CA ALA A 340 -8.45 -7.52 -13.67
C ALA A 340 -9.48 -6.46 -14.09
N VAL A 341 -10.62 -6.90 -14.63
CA VAL A 341 -11.74 -6.02 -15.00
C VAL A 341 -12.30 -5.31 -13.79
N ASP A 342 -12.51 -6.03 -12.68
CA ASP A 342 -12.98 -5.46 -11.42
C ASP A 342 -12.00 -4.40 -10.91
N TRP A 343 -10.69 -4.70 -10.86
CA TRP A 343 -9.66 -3.74 -10.48
C TRP A 343 -9.69 -2.46 -11.32
N ALA A 344 -9.83 -2.58 -12.64
CA ALA A 344 -9.92 -1.43 -13.54
C ALA A 344 -11.23 -0.63 -13.36
N ALA A 345 -12.35 -1.31 -13.10
CA ALA A 345 -13.67 -0.68 -12.94
C ALA A 345 -13.90 -0.08 -11.55
N ARG A 346 -13.10 -0.48 -10.56
CA ARG A 346 -13.27 -0.05 -9.18
C ARG A 346 -12.94 1.42 -8.98
N LYS A 347 -14.01 2.22 -8.88
CA LYS A 347 -13.96 3.55 -8.26
C LYS A 347 -14.04 3.40 -6.76
N TYR A 348 -12.89 3.21 -6.12
CA TYR A 348 -12.79 3.26 -4.67
C TYR A 348 -12.45 4.66 -4.21
N THR A 349 -13.26 5.18 -3.31
CA THR A 349 -12.84 6.31 -2.50
C THR A 349 -12.48 5.78 -1.13
N VAL A 350 -11.21 5.92 -0.72
CA VAL A 350 -10.88 5.78 0.69
C VAL A 350 -11.52 6.96 1.39
N THR A 351 -12.49 6.71 2.26
CA THR A 351 -13.21 7.78 2.97
C THR A 351 -12.56 8.10 4.31
N SER A 352 -11.98 7.09 4.96
CA SER A 352 -11.18 7.29 6.16
C SER A 352 -10.10 6.23 6.33
N VAL A 353 -9.06 6.60 7.06
CA VAL A 353 -7.99 5.70 7.52
C VAL A 353 -7.92 5.77 9.04
N GLY A 354 -8.17 4.64 9.69
CA GLY A 354 -7.85 4.42 11.10
C GLY A 354 -6.39 4.02 11.24
N ILE A 355 -5.69 4.64 12.19
CA ILE A 355 -4.27 4.43 12.43
C ILE A 355 -4.08 4.13 13.92
N THR A 356 -3.44 3.02 14.23
CA THR A 356 -3.01 2.66 15.59
C THR A 356 -1.50 2.57 15.61
N LEU A 357 -0.86 3.20 16.60
CA LEU A 357 0.58 3.18 16.80
C LEU A 357 0.89 2.91 18.28
N GLN A 358 1.80 1.99 18.54
CA GLN A 358 2.34 1.70 19.86
C GLN A 358 3.86 1.85 19.82
N VAL A 359 4.38 2.77 20.63
CA VAL A 359 5.80 3.01 20.81
C VAL A 359 6.24 2.42 22.14
N GLY A 360 7.25 1.55 22.12
CA GLY A 360 7.67 0.76 23.26
C GLY A 360 6.75 -0.42 23.60
N SER A 361 7.27 -1.30 24.44
CA SER A 361 6.63 -2.59 24.76
C SER A 361 5.43 -2.51 25.71
N ASP A 362 5.22 -1.36 26.36
CA ASP A 362 4.07 -1.15 27.24
C ASP A 362 2.80 -0.88 26.41
N GLY A 363 1.78 -1.74 26.54
CA GLY A 363 0.51 -1.56 25.82
C GLY A 363 -0.22 -0.27 26.18
N SER A 364 0.10 0.39 27.30
CA SER A 364 -0.48 1.68 27.67
C SER A 364 -0.02 2.85 26.78
N SER A 365 1.04 2.67 26.00
CA SER A 365 1.53 3.69 25.05
C SER A 365 0.81 3.68 23.71
N ALA A 366 -0.09 2.71 23.48
CA ALA A 366 -0.84 2.59 22.25
C ALA A 366 -1.80 3.78 22.08
N VAL A 367 -1.66 4.46 20.96
CA VAL A 367 -2.47 5.60 20.55
C VAL A 367 -3.17 5.29 19.24
N GLN A 368 -4.37 5.86 19.07
CA GLN A 368 -5.18 5.64 17.88
C GLN A 368 -5.79 6.96 17.41
N THR A 369 -5.84 7.13 16.10
CA THR A 369 -6.57 8.21 15.45
C THR A 369 -7.30 7.69 14.21
N ALA A 370 -8.22 8.48 13.68
CA ALA A 370 -8.82 8.25 12.38
C ALA A 370 -8.85 9.58 11.62
N THR A 371 -8.49 9.55 10.34
CA THR A 371 -8.52 10.72 9.48
C THR A 371 -9.45 10.48 8.31
N GLU A 372 -10.35 11.43 8.07
CA GLU A 372 -11.16 11.47 6.85
C GLU A 372 -10.32 12.00 5.69
N ILE A 373 -10.48 11.41 4.52
CA ILE A 373 -9.79 11.84 3.30
C ILE A 373 -10.61 12.95 2.65
N ARG A 374 -10.05 14.16 2.55
CA ARG A 374 -10.78 15.33 2.03
C ARG A 374 -10.76 15.40 0.51
N SER A 375 -9.72 14.85 -0.10
CA SER A 375 -9.58 14.65 -1.53
C SER A 375 -10.52 13.54 -1.99
N LYS A 376 -11.77 13.92 -2.31
CA LYS A 376 -12.58 13.05 -3.17
C LYS A 376 -11.84 12.92 -4.50
N PRO A 377 -11.67 11.71 -5.07
CA PRO A 377 -11.24 11.60 -6.45
C PRO A 377 -12.21 12.47 -7.27
N ARG A 378 -11.66 13.39 -8.08
CA ARG A 378 -12.48 14.21 -8.97
C ARG A 378 -13.27 13.23 -9.84
N ALA A 379 -14.59 13.24 -9.66
CA ALA A 379 -15.53 12.46 -10.45
C ALA A 379 -15.37 12.76 -11.95
#